data_AF-A0AA86NTV7-F1
#
_entry.id   AF-A0AA86NTV7-F1
#
_cell.length_a   1.000
_cell.length_b   1.000
_cell.length_c   1.000
_cell.angle_alpha   90.00
_cell.angle_beta   90.00
_cell.angle_gamma   90.00
#
_symmetry.space_group_name_H-M   'P 1'
#
loop_
_entity.id
_entity.type
_entity.pdbx_description
1 polymer ?
#
loop_
_entity_poly.entity_id
_entity_poly.type
_entity_poly.pdbx_seq_one_letter_code
_entity_poly.pdbx_strand_id
1 'polypeptide(L)'
;MELIFGFVNRKGVLNEDIFVALYENGFDYEDFIQKRDLSDEQVLISLVKSKLDYIEFANKIEINNDQVLIALAKNGVDCSDFVKKKAITNEQVIIILAQNGVDVSDFALKKGINNDQVLAILVKNGVNLSHFVEDKGITQQQLTLEYAFKIHFNNKLRTMKNLQK
;
A
#
# COMPACT_ATOMS: atom_id res chain seq x y z
N MET A 1 -13.53 -37.00 -16.49
CA MET A 1 -13.00 -36.38 -15.26
C MET A 1 -14.05 -35.40 -14.77
N GLU A 2 -14.98 -35.85 -13.95
CA GLU A 2 -15.87 -34.98 -13.20
C GLU A 2 -15.41 -35.00 -11.75
N LEU A 3 -15.21 -33.83 -11.15
CA LEU A 3 -15.39 -33.53 -9.72
C LEU A 3 -14.75 -32.17 -9.38
N ILE A 4 -15.46 -31.07 -9.63
CA ILE A 4 -15.34 -29.84 -8.81
C ILE A 4 -16.73 -29.18 -8.72
N PHE A 5 -17.72 -29.92 -8.20
CA PHE A 5 -18.99 -29.32 -7.81
C PHE A 5 -18.99 -29.11 -6.29
N GLY A 6 -18.90 -27.84 -5.88
CA GLY A 6 -19.37 -27.40 -4.57
C GLY A 6 -18.38 -26.66 -3.70
N PHE A 7 -17.82 -25.50 -4.10
CA PHE A 7 -16.94 -24.77 -3.18
C PHE A 7 -16.95 -23.24 -3.26
N VAL A 8 -18.14 -22.65 -3.40
CA VAL A 8 -18.36 -21.23 -3.09
C VAL A 8 -19.56 -21.17 -2.17
N ASN A 9 -19.42 -20.56 -0.99
CA ASN A 9 -20.60 -20.21 -0.20
C ASN A 9 -21.44 -19.21 -1.04
N ARG A 10 -22.77 -19.22 -0.94
CA ARG A 10 -23.75 -18.53 -1.83
C ARG A 10 -23.53 -17.01 -2.07
N LYS A 11 -22.49 -16.41 -1.49
CA LYS A 11 -22.15 -14.99 -1.52
C LYS A 11 -20.99 -14.61 -2.46
N GLY A 12 -20.41 -15.55 -3.23
CA GLY A 12 -19.34 -15.21 -4.20
C GLY A 12 -17.98 -14.89 -3.57
N VAL A 13 -17.76 -15.25 -2.30
CA VAL A 13 -16.44 -15.15 -1.67
C VAL A 13 -15.58 -16.29 -2.19
N LEU A 14 -14.45 -15.96 -2.81
CA LEU A 14 -13.40 -16.92 -3.15
C LEU A 14 -13.07 -17.73 -1.90
N ASN A 15 -13.12 -19.06 -1.99
CA ASN A 15 -12.40 -19.83 -0.99
C ASN A 15 -10.91 -19.63 -1.32
N GLU A 16 -10.24 -18.78 -0.52
CA GLU A 16 -8.82 -18.44 -0.67
C GLU A 16 -8.00 -19.73 -0.88
N ASP A 17 -8.34 -20.81 -0.16
CA ASP A 17 -7.69 -22.13 -0.25
C ASP A 17 -7.76 -22.78 -1.64
N ILE A 18 -8.83 -22.53 -2.40
CA ILE A 18 -9.05 -23.18 -3.71
C ILE A 18 -8.31 -22.46 -4.82
N PHE A 19 -8.34 -21.13 -4.79
CA PHE A 19 -7.56 -20.37 -5.75
C PHE A 19 -6.06 -20.61 -5.54
N VAL A 20 -5.62 -20.66 -4.29
CA VAL A 20 -4.26 -21.07 -3.91
C VAL A 20 -3.91 -22.43 -4.50
N ALA A 21 -4.75 -23.44 -4.27
CA ALA A 21 -4.52 -24.78 -4.80
C ALA A 21 -4.45 -24.80 -6.34
N LEU A 22 -5.29 -24.05 -7.04
CA LEU A 22 -5.24 -23.96 -8.50
C LEU A 22 -3.95 -23.28 -8.97
N TYR A 23 -3.60 -22.15 -8.37
CA TYR A 23 -2.40 -21.37 -8.70
C TYR A 23 -1.12 -22.18 -8.51
N GLU A 24 -0.96 -22.84 -7.36
CA GLU A 24 0.23 -23.66 -7.05
C GLU A 24 0.38 -24.87 -7.98
N ASN A 25 -0.73 -25.43 -8.47
CA ASN A 25 -0.72 -26.59 -9.38
C ASN A 25 -0.60 -26.18 -10.86
N GLY A 26 -0.38 -24.89 -11.15
CA GLY A 26 -0.25 -24.39 -12.52
C GLY A 26 -1.53 -24.53 -13.35
N PHE A 27 -2.70 -24.62 -12.69
CA PHE A 27 -3.97 -24.57 -13.40
C PHE A 27 -4.18 -23.18 -13.99
N ASP A 28 -4.72 -23.16 -15.21
CA ASP A 28 -5.16 -21.93 -15.83
C ASP A 28 -6.30 -21.33 -15.00
N TYR A 29 -5.97 -20.25 -14.30
CA TYR A 29 -6.88 -19.56 -13.40
C TYR A 29 -7.79 -18.58 -14.15
N GLU A 30 -7.54 -18.28 -15.43
CA GLU A 30 -8.39 -17.38 -16.24
C GLU A 30 -9.80 -17.95 -16.36
N ASP A 31 -9.88 -19.24 -16.64
CA ASP A 31 -11.12 -20.01 -16.75
C ASP A 31 -11.89 -20.01 -15.41
N PHE A 32 -11.17 -20.04 -14.29
CA PHE A 32 -11.76 -19.99 -12.95
C PHE A 32 -12.25 -18.59 -12.59
N ILE A 33 -11.47 -17.55 -12.89
CA ILE A 33 -11.84 -16.14 -12.72
C ILE A 33 -13.13 -15.84 -13.48
N GLN A 34 -13.18 -16.25 -14.75
CA GLN A 34 -14.32 -15.99 -15.63
C GLN A 34 -15.58 -16.74 -15.20
N LYS A 35 -15.47 -18.02 -14.82
CA LYS A 35 -16.60 -18.82 -14.32
C LYS A 35 -17.15 -18.34 -12.98
N ARG A 36 -16.35 -17.61 -12.21
CA ARG A 36 -16.69 -17.15 -10.86
C ARG A 36 -16.97 -15.65 -10.77
N ASP A 37 -16.84 -14.93 -11.88
CA ASP A 37 -17.04 -13.47 -11.94
C ASP A 37 -16.18 -12.72 -10.90
N LEU A 38 -14.92 -13.14 -10.78
CA LEU A 38 -13.98 -12.56 -9.83
C LEU A 38 -13.30 -11.33 -10.42
N SER A 39 -13.15 -10.29 -9.64
CA SER A 39 -12.33 -9.15 -10.03
C SER A 39 -10.84 -9.44 -9.82
N ASP A 40 -10.01 -8.79 -10.62
CA ASP A 40 -8.56 -8.83 -10.49
C ASP A 40 -8.08 -8.42 -9.08
N GLU A 41 -8.77 -7.46 -8.46
CA GLU A 41 -8.51 -7.03 -7.08
C GLU A 41 -8.78 -8.15 -6.07
N GLN A 42 -9.88 -8.89 -6.21
CA GLN A 42 -10.20 -10.02 -5.33
C GLN A 42 -9.14 -11.13 -5.43
N VAL A 43 -8.66 -11.39 -6.65
CA VAL A 43 -7.60 -12.37 -6.89
C VAL A 43 -6.29 -11.90 -6.29
N LEU A 44 -5.90 -10.64 -6.52
CA LEU A 44 -4.70 -10.04 -5.94
C LEU A 44 -4.71 -10.12 -4.41
N ILE A 45 -5.80 -9.75 -3.75
CA ILE A 45 -5.95 -9.83 -2.29
C ILE A 45 -5.76 -11.27 -1.80
N SER A 46 -6.30 -12.26 -2.53
CA SER A 46 -6.22 -13.67 -2.16
C SER A 46 -4.79 -14.20 -2.27
N LEU A 47 -4.07 -13.83 -3.34
CA LEU A 47 -2.65 -14.15 -3.50
C LEU A 47 -1.79 -13.49 -2.42
N VAL A 48 -2.07 -12.22 -2.11
CA VAL A 48 -1.39 -11.43 -1.07
C VAL A 48 -1.54 -12.09 0.31
N LYS A 49 -2.77 -12.46 0.71
CA LYS A 49 -3.02 -13.14 1.99
C LYS A 49 -2.35 -14.50 2.08
N SER A 50 -2.33 -15.22 0.97
CA SER A 50 -1.76 -16.57 0.87
C SER A 50 -0.25 -16.56 0.66
N LYS A 51 0.37 -15.38 0.54
CA LYS A 51 1.81 -15.18 0.29
C LYS A 51 2.31 -15.89 -0.97
N LEU A 52 1.42 -16.09 -1.94
CA LEU A 52 1.75 -16.59 -3.27
C LEU A 52 2.32 -15.45 -4.14
N ASP A 53 2.82 -15.76 -5.35
CA ASP A 53 3.46 -14.77 -6.22
C ASP A 53 2.45 -13.78 -6.86
N TYR A 54 1.94 -12.88 -6.02
CA TYR A 54 1.05 -11.78 -6.42
C TYR A 54 1.74 -10.78 -7.36
N ILE A 55 3.08 -10.78 -7.44
CA ILE A 55 3.84 -9.85 -8.28
C ILE A 55 3.80 -10.32 -9.73
N GLU A 56 4.00 -11.61 -9.96
CA GLU A 56 3.84 -12.22 -11.27
C GLU A 56 2.40 -12.04 -11.79
N PHE A 57 1.42 -12.34 -10.94
CA PHE A 57 0.01 -12.11 -11.29
C PHE A 57 -0.25 -10.65 -11.66
N ALA A 58 0.11 -9.69 -10.79
CA ALA A 58 -0.08 -8.26 -11.06
C ALA A 58 0.61 -7.79 -12.35
N ASN A 59 1.77 -8.36 -12.70
CA ASN A 59 2.43 -8.08 -13.98
C ASN A 59 1.64 -8.62 -15.17
N LYS A 60 1.14 -9.86 -15.08
CA LYS A 60 0.44 -10.53 -16.19
C LYS A 60 -0.85 -9.80 -16.57
N ILE A 61 -1.57 -9.26 -15.59
CA ILE A 61 -2.82 -8.53 -15.80
C ILE A 61 -2.65 -6.99 -15.72
N GLU A 62 -1.40 -6.52 -15.76
CA GLU A 62 -1.05 -5.09 -15.83
C GLU A 62 -1.67 -4.20 -14.74
N ILE A 63 -1.83 -4.72 -13.51
CA ILE A 63 -2.29 -3.92 -12.36
C ILE A 63 -1.24 -2.83 -12.04
N ASN A 64 -1.71 -1.60 -11.79
CA ASN A 64 -0.84 -0.51 -11.36
C ASN A 64 -0.21 -0.82 -9.98
N ASN A 65 1.09 -0.56 -9.86
CA ASN A 65 1.84 -0.69 -8.61
C ASN A 65 1.17 0.00 -7.40
N ASP A 66 0.50 1.13 -7.61
CA ASP A 66 -0.20 1.86 -6.55
C ASP A 66 -1.33 1.01 -5.95
N GLN A 67 -2.11 0.34 -6.81
CA GLN A 67 -3.19 -0.55 -6.39
C GLN A 67 -2.65 -1.74 -5.61
N VAL A 68 -1.51 -2.30 -6.05
CA VAL A 68 -0.84 -3.38 -5.32
C VAL A 68 -0.36 -2.93 -3.94
N LEU A 69 0.25 -1.75 -3.83
CA LEU A 69 0.69 -1.18 -2.55
C LEU A 69 -0.48 -0.96 -1.59
N ILE A 70 -1.58 -0.41 -2.09
CA ILE A 70 -2.80 -0.19 -1.30
C ILE A 70 -3.37 -1.52 -0.81
N ALA A 71 -3.45 -2.53 -1.68
CA ALA A 71 -3.95 -3.85 -1.33
C ALA A 71 -3.07 -4.52 -0.26
N LEU A 72 -1.75 -4.46 -0.40
CA LEU A 72 -0.80 -4.98 0.58
C LEU A 72 -0.99 -4.31 1.95
N ALA A 73 -1.02 -2.98 1.97
CA ALA A 73 -1.13 -2.21 3.20
C ALA A 73 -2.48 -2.42 3.91
N LYS A 74 -3.61 -2.38 3.17
CA LYS A 74 -4.94 -2.64 3.74
C LYS A 74 -5.12 -4.05 4.31
N ASN A 75 -4.35 -5.01 3.84
CA ASN A 75 -4.38 -6.40 4.31
C ASN A 75 -3.23 -6.72 5.29
N GLY A 76 -2.50 -5.72 5.78
CA GLY A 76 -1.43 -5.91 6.76
C GLY A 76 -0.23 -6.72 6.24
N VAL A 77 -0.05 -6.78 4.93
CA VAL A 77 1.06 -7.51 4.30
C VAL A 77 2.24 -6.58 4.07
N ASP A 78 3.44 -7.06 4.38
CA ASP A 78 4.67 -6.29 4.19
C ASP A 78 4.92 -6.03 2.69
N CYS A 79 4.95 -4.76 2.30
CA CYS A 79 5.20 -4.35 0.93
C CYS A 79 6.69 -4.22 0.59
N SER A 80 7.62 -4.50 1.51
CA SER A 80 9.06 -4.29 1.31
C SER A 80 9.63 -5.01 0.09
N ASP A 81 9.23 -6.25 -0.16
CA ASP A 81 9.70 -7.03 -1.31
C ASP A 81 9.17 -6.45 -2.62
N PHE A 82 7.90 -6.04 -2.64
CA PHE A 82 7.30 -5.39 -3.80
C PHE A 82 7.99 -4.06 -4.12
N VAL A 83 8.14 -3.21 -3.11
CA VAL A 83 8.82 -1.90 -3.20
C VAL A 83 10.23 -2.07 -3.75
N LYS A 84 10.98 -3.06 -3.25
CA LYS A 84 12.33 -3.35 -3.72
C LYS A 84 12.35 -3.84 -5.16
N LYS A 85 11.50 -4.82 -5.52
CA LYS A 85 11.42 -5.38 -6.89
C LYS A 85 11.00 -4.35 -7.92
N LYS A 86 10.11 -3.42 -7.55
CA LYS A 86 9.59 -2.36 -8.43
C LYS A 86 10.40 -1.06 -8.36
N ALA A 87 11.50 -1.02 -7.61
CA ALA A 87 12.34 0.17 -7.41
C ALA A 87 11.54 1.42 -6.98
N ILE A 88 10.52 1.24 -6.13
CA ILE A 88 9.70 2.31 -5.59
C ILE A 88 10.41 2.92 -4.38
N THR A 89 10.41 4.23 -4.26
CA THR A 89 11.02 4.93 -3.11
C THR A 89 10.10 4.93 -1.90
N ASN A 90 10.67 5.01 -0.69
CA ASN A 90 9.87 5.15 0.53
C ASN A 90 8.98 6.42 0.50
N GLU A 91 9.46 7.52 -0.12
CA GLU A 91 8.68 8.75 -0.29
C GLU A 91 7.42 8.49 -1.14
N GLN A 92 7.56 7.78 -2.27
CA GLN A 92 6.43 7.39 -3.11
C GLN A 92 5.42 6.52 -2.36
N VAL A 93 5.88 5.51 -1.61
CA VAL A 93 4.98 4.64 -0.82
C VAL A 93 4.16 5.47 0.17
N ILE A 94 4.80 6.37 0.92
CA ILE A 94 4.12 7.24 1.89
C ILE A 94 3.06 8.11 1.20
N ILE A 95 3.39 8.71 0.05
CA ILE A 95 2.46 9.54 -0.72
C ILE A 95 1.26 8.73 -1.20
N ILE A 96 1.50 7.59 -1.85
CA ILE A 96 0.46 6.72 -2.41
C ILE A 96 -0.51 6.27 -1.33
N LEU A 97 0.01 5.73 -0.23
CA LEU A 97 -0.81 5.24 0.87
C LEU A 97 -1.63 6.38 1.50
N ALA A 98 -1.00 7.52 1.81
CA ALA A 98 -1.69 8.65 2.43
C ALA A 98 -2.76 9.28 1.54
N GLN A 99 -2.49 9.43 0.23
CA GLN A 99 -3.48 9.94 -0.74
C GLN A 99 -4.71 9.02 -0.85
N ASN A 100 -4.55 7.74 -0.54
CA ASN A 100 -5.62 6.73 -0.58
C ASN A 100 -6.20 6.43 0.80
N GLY A 101 -5.91 7.27 1.81
CA GLY A 101 -6.45 7.13 3.17
C GLY A 101 -5.96 5.87 3.90
N VAL A 102 -4.82 5.31 3.49
CA VAL A 102 -4.20 4.14 4.13
C VAL A 102 -3.17 4.60 5.15
N ASP A 103 -3.18 3.99 6.34
CA ASP A 103 -2.20 4.28 7.39
C ASP A 103 -0.77 3.93 6.91
N VAL A 104 0.15 4.88 7.14
CA VAL A 104 1.57 4.76 6.77
C VAL A 104 2.45 4.40 7.96
N SER A 105 1.91 4.36 9.17
CA SER A 105 2.65 4.25 10.43
C SER A 105 3.49 2.98 10.49
N ASP A 106 2.92 1.83 10.14
CA ASP A 106 3.62 0.53 10.14
C ASP A 106 4.78 0.52 9.14
N PHE A 107 4.54 1.06 7.94
CA PHE A 107 5.59 1.16 6.91
C PHE A 107 6.71 2.09 7.35
N ALA A 108 6.36 3.28 7.84
CA ALA A 108 7.31 4.28 8.31
C ALA A 108 8.18 3.74 9.45
N LEU A 109 7.56 3.08 10.44
CA LEU A 109 8.25 2.44 11.55
C LEU A 109 9.28 1.41 11.07
N LYS A 110 8.88 0.50 10.16
CA LYS A 110 9.78 -0.53 9.59
C LYS A 110 10.93 0.07 8.79
N LYS A 111 10.75 1.25 8.18
CA LYS A 111 11.80 1.94 7.43
C LYS A 111 12.62 2.92 8.28
N GLY A 112 12.34 3.02 9.58
CA GLY A 112 13.03 3.97 10.47
C GLY A 112 12.73 5.43 10.12
N ILE A 113 11.57 5.69 9.52
CA ILE A 113 11.08 7.02 9.16
C ILE A 113 10.21 7.51 10.30
N ASN A 114 10.58 8.64 10.91
CA ASN A 114 9.82 9.20 12.02
C ASN A 114 8.63 10.05 11.54
N ASN A 115 7.73 10.39 12.46
CA ASN A 115 6.51 11.17 12.16
C ASN A 115 6.81 12.53 11.50
N ASP A 116 7.88 13.22 11.92
CA ASP A 116 8.26 14.51 11.33
C ASP A 116 8.72 14.34 9.87
N GLN A 117 9.41 13.26 9.54
CA GLN A 117 9.81 12.94 8.17
C GLN A 117 8.61 12.57 7.29
N VAL A 118 7.69 11.73 7.81
CA VAL A 118 6.43 11.42 7.12
C VAL A 118 5.66 12.70 6.81
N LEU A 119 5.45 13.55 7.81
CA LEU A 119 4.73 14.81 7.63
C LEU A 119 5.46 15.76 6.67
N ALA A 120 6.78 15.83 6.71
CA ALA A 120 7.55 16.63 5.75
C ALA A 120 7.38 16.13 4.31
N ILE A 121 7.35 14.81 4.09
CA ILE A 121 7.05 14.21 2.79
C ILE A 121 5.66 14.63 2.32
N LEU A 122 4.64 14.46 3.17
CA LEU A 122 3.25 14.72 2.79
C LEU A 122 3.00 16.21 2.50
N VAL A 123 3.54 17.12 3.34
CA VAL A 123 3.42 18.57 3.15
C VAL A 123 4.14 19.03 1.89
N LYS A 124 5.39 18.58 1.68
CA LYS A 124 6.18 18.93 0.48
C LYS A 124 5.47 18.53 -0.81
N ASN A 125 4.75 17.41 -0.78
CA ASN A 125 4.05 16.85 -1.94
C ASN A 125 2.56 17.23 -1.99
N GLY A 126 2.09 18.15 -1.13
CA GLY A 126 0.72 18.66 -1.17
C GLY A 126 -0.36 17.61 -0.89
N VAL A 127 -0.03 16.53 -0.18
CA VAL A 127 -1.00 15.49 0.18
C VAL A 127 -1.99 16.06 1.20
N ASN A 128 -3.29 15.85 0.96
CA ASN A 128 -4.33 16.27 1.89
C ASN A 128 -4.22 15.46 3.19
N LEU A 129 -4.04 16.13 4.33
CA LEU A 129 -3.85 15.51 5.64
C LEU A 129 -5.15 15.42 6.43
N SER A 130 -6.33 15.60 5.81
CA SER A 130 -7.63 15.61 6.51
C SER A 130 -7.84 14.39 7.42
N HIS A 131 -7.32 13.22 7.04
CA HIS A 131 -7.36 12.00 7.87
C HIS A 131 -6.45 12.06 9.12
N PHE A 132 -5.37 12.86 9.11
CA PHE A 132 -4.52 13.12 10.28
C PHE A 132 -5.08 14.22 11.19
N VAL A 133 -6.00 15.03 10.67
CA VAL A 133 -6.53 16.23 11.31
C VAL A 133 -7.63 15.90 12.33
N GLU A 134 -8.45 14.88 12.05
CA GLU A 134 -9.54 14.43 12.95
C GLU A 134 -9.02 14.01 14.34
N ASP A 135 -7.83 13.42 14.41
CA ASP A 135 -7.26 12.89 15.64
C ASP A 135 -6.61 13.98 16.53
N LYS A 136 -6.34 15.17 15.98
CA LYS A 136 -5.65 16.28 16.66
C LYS A 136 -6.50 17.52 16.93
N GLY A 137 -7.73 17.59 16.42
CA GLY A 137 -8.64 18.73 16.65
C GLY A 137 -8.14 20.08 16.12
N ILE A 138 -7.21 20.07 15.15
CA ILE A 138 -6.72 21.26 14.44
C ILE A 138 -7.31 21.32 13.04
N THR A 139 -7.02 22.32 12.22
CA THR A 139 -7.44 22.36 10.80
C THR A 139 -6.28 21.96 9.88
N GLN A 140 -6.58 21.48 8.67
CA GLN A 140 -5.57 21.18 7.63
C GLN A 140 -4.60 22.35 7.40
N GLN A 141 -5.12 23.58 7.38
CA GLN A 141 -4.35 24.79 7.16
C GLN A 141 -3.39 25.06 8.33
N GLN A 142 -3.85 24.88 9.58
CA GLN A 142 -3.00 25.00 10.76
C GLN A 142 -1.91 23.94 10.79
N LEU A 143 -2.25 22.69 10.46
CA LEU A 143 -1.30 21.58 10.39
C LEU A 143 -0.23 21.84 9.31
N THR A 144 -0.65 22.32 8.14
CA THR A 144 0.27 22.65 7.04
C THR A 144 1.19 23.82 7.39
N LEU A 145 0.67 24.87 8.04
CA LEU A 145 1.45 26.04 8.47
C LEU A 145 2.47 25.69 9.57
N GLU A 146 2.05 24.97 10.62
CA GLU A 146 2.94 24.59 11.73
C GLU A 146 4.14 23.78 11.23
N TYR A 147 3.88 22.82 10.36
CA TYR A 147 4.93 21.96 9.83
C TYR A 147 5.78 22.64 8.76
N ALA A 148 5.22 23.49 7.90
CA ALA A 148 6.00 24.32 6.99
C ALA A 148 6.98 25.24 7.75
N PHE A 149 6.55 25.81 8.87
CA PHE A 149 7.41 26.59 9.76
C PHE A 149 8.51 25.73 10.40
N LYS A 150 8.18 24.56 10.96
CA LYS A 150 9.16 23.63 11.54
C LYS A 150 10.22 23.19 10.54
N ILE A 151 9.82 22.83 9.31
CA ILE A 151 10.74 22.42 8.24
C ILE A 151 11.66 23.59 7.85
N HIS A 152 11.10 24.78 7.62
CA HIS A 152 11.88 25.96 7.26
C HIS A 152 12.91 26.32 8.35
N PHE A 153 12.47 26.31 9.62
CA PHE A 153 13.33 26.64 10.76
C PHE A 153 14.44 25.60 10.97
N ASN A 154 14.11 24.30 10.90
CA ASN A 154 15.09 23.22 11.04
C ASN A 154 16.14 23.23 9.91
N ASN A 155 15.71 23.50 8.68
CA ASN A 155 16.63 23.66 7.55
C ASN A 155 17.56 24.86 7.75
N LYS A 156 17.04 25.99 8.24
CA LYS A 156 17.83 27.19 8.56
C LYS A 156 18.82 26.95 9.71
N LEU A 157 18.44 26.19 10.73
CA LEU A 157 19.34 25.78 11.81
C LEU A 157 20.48 24.89 11.31
N ARG A 158 20.19 23.94 10.41
CA ARG A 158 21.20 23.08 9.80
C ARG A 158 22.21 23.87 8.97
N THR A 159 21.75 24.82 8.15
CA THR A 159 22.66 25.65 7.34
C THR A 159 23.54 26.54 8.22
N MET A 160 22.99 27.12 9.28
CA MET A 160 23.78 27.91 10.25
C MET A 160 24.84 27.07 10.98
N LYS A 161 24.52 25.84 11.39
CA LYS A 161 25.48 24.94 12.05
C LYS A 161 26.60 24.48 11.11
N ASN A 162 26.32 24.32 9.82
CA ASN A 162 27.31 23.91 8.83
C ASN A 162 28.24 25.06 8.41
N LEU A 163 27.85 26.32 8.63
CA LEU A 163 28.69 27.50 8.38
C LEU A 163 29.67 27.81 9.54
N GLN A 164 29.55 27.10 10.67
CA GLN A 164 30.39 27.26 11.86
C GLN A 164 31.48 26.18 12.00
N LYS A 165 31.65 25.33 10.98
CA LYS A 165 32.75 24.35 10.83
C LYS A 165 33.67 24.78 9.71
#